data_AF-A0AAD5N0V0-F1
#
_entry.id   AF-A0AAD5N0V0-F1
#
_cell.length_a   1.000
_cell.length_b   1.000
_cell.length_c   1.000
_cell.angle_alpha   90.00
_cell.angle_beta   90.00
_cell.angle_gamma   90.00
#
_symmetry.space_group_name_H-M   'P 1'
#
loop_
_entity.id
_entity.type
_entity.pdbx_description
1 polymer ?
#
loop_
_entity_poly.entity_id
_entity_poly.type
_entity_poly.pdbx_seq_one_letter_code
_entity_poly.pdbx_strand_id
1 'polypeptide(L)'
;MAKFYAVAHGFERGIYEDWNEVKKQIDNFPQPVYKKFSTREEAEEYFNSRQPKKVESVYPEANKEKYYAVARGYTVGVFDKYEDVKKSIEGYPQPLHKKFDNLDEAVAYFNKFFHGIVEGDNGDQEKKQAGEGTSKKKDDKGTVYYAVARGHTTGVFTSWEECKKQTVGFKGAKFKKFDSESKPGCSLKGRL
;
A
#
# COMPACT_ATOMS: atom_id res chain seq x y z
N MET A 1 29.47 19.51 -23.22
CA MET A 1 29.31 18.07 -22.94
C MET A 1 28.01 17.90 -22.20
N ALA A 2 27.03 17.25 -22.83
CA ALA A 2 25.80 16.86 -22.14
C ALA A 2 26.15 15.87 -21.02
N LYS A 3 25.47 15.98 -19.88
CA LYS A 3 25.63 15.07 -18.74
C LYS A 3 24.25 14.48 -18.51
N PHE A 4 24.15 13.16 -18.58
CA PHE A 4 22.91 12.45 -18.28
C PHE A 4 22.98 11.91 -16.87
N TYR A 5 21.87 11.97 -16.15
CA TYR A 5 21.75 11.54 -14.77
C TYR A 5 20.64 10.51 -14.66
N ALA A 6 21.01 9.25 -14.43
CA ALA A 6 20.01 8.21 -14.17
C ALA A 6 19.71 8.16 -12.67
N VAL A 7 18.47 8.48 -12.28
CA VAL A 7 17.94 8.32 -10.93
C VAL A 7 17.20 6.99 -10.86
N ALA A 8 17.87 5.99 -10.30
CA ALA A 8 17.32 4.66 -10.11
C ALA A 8 16.46 4.56 -8.84
N HIS A 9 16.70 5.43 -7.86
CA HIS A 9 15.95 5.49 -6.61
C HIS A 9 15.88 6.93 -6.10
N GLY A 10 14.66 7.46 -6.02
CA GLY A 10 14.30 8.84 -5.67
C GLY A 10 12.79 8.99 -5.70
N PHE A 11 12.26 10.19 -5.46
CA PHE A 11 10.81 10.45 -5.52
C PHE A 11 10.23 10.09 -6.89
N GLU A 12 10.88 10.56 -7.96
CA GLU A 12 10.63 10.15 -9.33
C GLU A 12 11.88 9.47 -9.91
N ARG A 13 11.68 8.26 -10.40
CA ARG A 13 12.72 7.48 -11.09
C ARG A 13 12.74 7.87 -12.57
N GLY A 14 13.92 8.07 -13.13
CA GLY A 14 14.05 8.46 -14.52
C GLY A 14 15.47 8.81 -14.92
N ILE A 15 15.62 9.29 -16.16
CA ILE A 15 16.86 9.81 -16.69
C ILE A 15 16.64 11.30 -16.93
N TYR A 16 17.52 12.09 -16.36
CA TYR A 16 17.45 13.55 -16.34
C TYR A 16 18.68 14.12 -17.03
N GLU A 17 18.52 15.27 -17.67
CA GLU A 17 19.63 16.02 -18.28
C GLU A 17 20.13 17.13 -17.33
N ASP A 18 19.32 17.49 -16.34
CA ASP A 18 19.57 18.59 -15.40
C ASP A 18 19.81 18.12 -13.96
N TRP A 19 20.90 18.61 -13.37
CA TRP A 19 21.22 18.34 -11.96
C TRP A 19 20.18 18.92 -10.99
N ASN A 20 19.54 20.05 -11.33
CA ASN A 20 18.53 20.66 -10.47
C ASN A 20 17.29 19.77 -10.34
N GLU A 21 16.90 19.06 -11.40
CA GLU A 21 15.78 18.11 -11.36
C GLU A 21 16.18 16.90 -10.52
N VAL A 22 17.34 16.30 -10.80
CA VAL A 22 17.91 15.19 -10.02
C VAL A 22 17.95 15.52 -8.55
N LYS A 23 18.43 16.72 -8.20
CA LYS A 23 18.52 17.19 -6.82
C LYS A 23 17.16 17.13 -6.13
N LYS A 24 16.08 17.61 -6.75
CA LYS A 24 14.73 17.53 -6.18
C LYS A 24 14.28 16.08 -5.92
N GLN A 25 14.73 15.13 -6.74
CA GLN A 25 14.38 13.72 -6.60
C GLN A 25 15.16 13.00 -5.49
N ILE A 26 16.33 13.52 -5.13
CA ILE A 26 17.25 12.88 -4.16
C ILE A 26 17.37 13.63 -2.83
N ASP A 27 17.08 14.93 -2.82
CA ASP A 27 17.21 15.79 -1.65
C ASP A 27 16.16 15.38 -0.61
N ASN A 28 16.62 15.09 0.62
CA ASN A 28 15.82 14.50 1.69
C ASN A 28 15.21 13.10 1.39
N PHE A 29 15.56 12.47 0.27
CA PHE A 29 15.15 11.10 -0.01
C PHE A 29 16.08 10.11 0.72
N PRO A 30 15.57 9.11 1.46
CA PRO A 30 16.42 8.16 2.18
C PRO A 30 17.17 7.23 1.21
N GLN A 31 18.50 7.24 1.26
CA GLN A 31 19.39 6.42 0.42
C GLN A 31 19.09 6.57 -1.10
N PRO A 32 19.22 7.78 -1.67
CA PRO A 32 18.95 8.00 -3.08
C PRO A 32 20.04 7.33 -3.93
N VAL A 33 19.65 6.77 -5.07
CA VAL A 33 20.59 6.12 -5.98
C VAL A 33 20.51 6.79 -7.33
N TYR A 34 21.59 7.49 -7.66
CA TYR A 34 21.76 8.14 -8.94
C TYR A 34 23.19 7.93 -9.47
N LYS A 35 23.35 7.99 -10.79
CA LYS A 35 24.67 7.95 -11.43
C LYS A 35 24.70 8.90 -12.62
N LYS A 36 25.83 9.59 -12.80
CA LYS A 36 26.09 10.48 -13.93
C LYS A 36 26.78 9.72 -15.07
N PHE A 37 26.39 10.03 -16.29
CA PHE A 37 26.88 9.43 -17.53
C PHE A 37 27.17 10.52 -18.56
N SER A 38 28.07 10.21 -19.48
CA SER A 38 28.40 11.09 -20.60
C SER A 38 27.49 10.86 -21.81
N THR A 39 26.89 9.67 -21.90
CA THR A 39 25.97 9.27 -22.97
C THR A 39 24.61 8.88 -22.40
N ARG A 40 23.57 9.03 -23.22
CA ARG A 40 22.20 8.67 -22.85
C ARG A 40 22.01 7.15 -22.79
N GLU A 41 22.61 6.41 -23.71
CA GLU A 41 22.53 4.94 -23.77
C GLU A 41 23.08 4.29 -22.48
N GLU A 42 24.24 4.73 -21.99
CA GLU A 42 24.78 4.21 -20.71
C GLU A 42 23.84 4.50 -19.51
N ALA A 43 23.16 5.64 -19.53
CA ALA A 43 22.18 6.01 -18.50
C ALA A 43 20.92 5.14 -18.58
N GLU A 44 20.45 4.84 -19.80
CA GLU A 44 19.31 3.95 -20.06
C GLU A 44 19.59 2.51 -19.63
N GLU A 45 20.76 1.97 -19.93
CA GLU A 45 21.15 0.62 -19.49
C GLU A 45 21.23 0.52 -17.96
N TYR A 46 21.80 1.54 -17.30
CA TYR A 46 21.83 1.61 -15.85
C TYR A 46 20.44 1.69 -15.24
N PHE A 47 19.54 2.46 -15.85
CA PHE A 47 18.15 2.60 -15.41
C PHE A 47 17.37 1.29 -15.59
N ASN A 48 17.46 0.65 -16.76
CA ASN A 48 16.77 -0.60 -17.08
C ASN A 48 17.24 -1.77 -16.22
N SER A 49 18.54 -1.90 -15.99
CA SER A 49 19.11 -2.93 -15.12
C SER A 49 18.65 -2.81 -13.66
N ARG A 50 18.15 -1.64 -13.25
CA ARG A 50 17.71 -1.36 -11.87
C ARG A 50 16.18 -1.33 -11.71
N GLN A 51 15.39 -1.53 -12.76
CA GLN A 51 13.94 -1.57 -12.62
C GLN A 51 13.50 -2.79 -11.80
N PRO A 52 12.82 -2.60 -10.65
CA PRO A 52 12.26 -3.71 -9.91
C PRO A 52 11.12 -4.35 -10.73
N LYS A 53 11.13 -5.69 -10.85
CA LYS A 53 9.99 -6.43 -11.40
C LYS A 53 8.89 -6.43 -10.35
N LYS A 54 7.72 -5.86 -10.67
CA LYS A 54 6.57 -5.82 -9.76
C LYS A 54 6.00 -7.24 -9.65
N VAL A 55 6.41 -7.99 -8.62
CA VAL A 55 5.80 -9.26 -8.26
C VAL A 55 4.63 -8.97 -7.31
N GLU A 56 3.50 -9.62 -7.55
CA GLU A 56 2.29 -9.49 -6.72
C GLU A 56 2.60 -9.86 -5.27
N SER A 57 2.10 -9.05 -4.35
CA SER A 57 2.38 -9.10 -2.91
C SER A 57 1.97 -10.44 -2.29
N VAL A 58 2.95 -11.27 -1.97
CA VAL A 58 2.77 -12.46 -1.14
C VAL A 58 3.06 -12.05 0.30
N TYR A 59 2.00 -11.73 1.06
CA TYR A 59 2.13 -11.55 2.50
C TYR A 59 2.12 -12.93 3.17
N PRO A 60 3.19 -13.33 3.88
CA PRO A 60 3.22 -14.61 4.58
C PRO A 60 2.40 -14.58 5.88
N GLU A 61 1.88 -15.74 6.26
CA GLU A 61 1.07 -15.96 7.45
C GLU A 61 1.84 -15.64 8.75
N ALA A 62 1.16 -14.99 9.71
CA ALA A 62 1.73 -14.24 10.83
C ALA A 62 2.36 -15.06 11.98
N ASN A 63 2.92 -16.24 11.72
CA ASN A 63 3.31 -17.20 12.77
C ASN A 63 4.71 -17.79 12.57
N LYS A 64 5.73 -16.95 12.39
CA LYS A 64 7.14 -17.37 12.29
C LYS A 64 8.05 -16.53 13.18
N GLU A 65 9.15 -17.15 13.61
CA GLU A 65 10.10 -16.61 14.60
C GLU A 65 10.93 -15.43 14.08
N LYS A 66 11.04 -15.25 12.75
CA LYS A 66 11.87 -14.21 12.11
C LYS A 66 11.22 -13.73 10.82
N TYR A 67 11.24 -12.42 10.61
CA TYR A 67 10.78 -11.74 9.40
C TYR A 67 11.95 -11.05 8.69
N TYR A 68 11.90 -11.01 7.37
CA TYR A 68 12.93 -10.40 6.52
C TYR A 68 12.28 -9.41 5.58
N ALA A 69 12.51 -8.12 5.80
CA ALA A 69 12.06 -7.08 4.88
C ALA A 69 13.10 -6.88 3.78
N VAL A 70 12.70 -7.02 2.52
CA VAL A 70 13.48 -6.66 1.35
C VAL A 70 12.86 -5.41 0.76
N ALA A 71 13.46 -4.27 1.07
CA ALA A 71 13.06 -2.99 0.50
C ALA A 71 13.58 -2.83 -0.93
N ARG A 72 14.68 -3.52 -1.28
CA ARG A 72 15.32 -3.40 -2.59
C ARG A 72 15.90 -4.72 -3.08
N GLY A 73 15.36 -5.21 -4.19
CA GLY A 73 15.73 -6.47 -4.84
C GLY A 73 14.93 -6.71 -6.11
N TYR A 74 15.12 -7.86 -6.75
CA TYR A 74 14.28 -8.33 -7.86
C TYR A 74 12.84 -8.59 -7.42
N THR A 75 12.67 -9.01 -6.17
CA THR A 75 11.38 -9.04 -5.48
C THR A 75 11.50 -8.22 -4.19
N VAL A 76 10.41 -7.55 -3.84
CA VAL A 76 10.34 -6.60 -2.73
C VAL A 76 9.16 -6.98 -1.85
N GLY A 77 9.30 -6.85 -0.53
CA GLY A 77 8.27 -7.23 0.42
C GLY A 77 8.83 -7.75 1.74
N VAL A 78 7.96 -8.26 2.60
CA VAL A 78 8.33 -8.93 3.85
C VAL A 78 8.20 -10.43 3.65
N PHE A 79 9.30 -11.14 3.85
CA PHE A 79 9.44 -12.58 3.67
C PHE A 79 9.66 -13.25 5.01
N ASP A 80 9.28 -14.53 5.10
CA ASP A 80 9.53 -15.35 6.28
C ASP A 80 10.74 -16.29 6.15
N LYS A 81 11.27 -16.44 4.93
CA LYS A 81 12.42 -17.29 4.62
C LYS A 81 13.58 -16.46 4.08
N TYR A 82 14.76 -16.70 4.65
CA TYR A 82 16.00 -16.09 4.15
C TYR A 82 16.38 -16.58 2.75
N GLU A 83 16.00 -17.79 2.35
CA GLU A 83 16.30 -18.32 1.02
C GLU A 83 15.60 -17.53 -0.09
N ASP A 84 14.33 -17.16 0.12
CA ASP A 84 13.57 -16.33 -0.81
C ASP A 84 14.15 -14.92 -0.89
N VAL A 85 14.56 -14.36 0.25
CA VAL A 85 15.30 -13.08 0.32
C VAL A 85 16.60 -13.17 -0.48
N LYS A 86 17.39 -14.23 -0.27
CA LYS A 86 18.68 -14.44 -0.95
C LYS A 86 18.50 -14.49 -2.46
N LYS A 87 17.54 -15.28 -2.96
CA LYS A 87 17.20 -15.31 -4.40
C LYS A 87 16.76 -13.95 -4.94
N SER A 88 16.14 -13.14 -4.09
CA SER A 88 15.62 -11.83 -4.47
C SER A 88 16.68 -10.72 -4.49
N ILE A 89 17.77 -10.88 -3.73
CA ILE A 89 18.88 -9.93 -3.67
C ILE A 89 20.11 -10.36 -4.51
N GLU A 90 20.25 -11.66 -4.79
CA GLU A 90 21.46 -12.21 -5.41
C GLU A 90 21.64 -11.65 -6.82
N GLY A 91 22.75 -10.95 -7.04
CA GLY A 91 23.02 -10.24 -8.30
C GLY A 91 22.25 -8.92 -8.47
N TYR A 92 21.49 -8.46 -7.47
CA TYR A 92 20.85 -7.14 -7.51
C TYR A 92 21.86 -6.05 -7.08
N PRO A 93 22.04 -4.96 -7.85
CA PRO A 93 23.00 -3.92 -7.48
C PRO A 93 22.53 -3.10 -6.28
N GLN A 94 23.27 -3.21 -5.16
CA GLN A 94 22.98 -2.60 -3.85
C GLN A 94 21.64 -3.04 -3.25
N PRO A 95 21.51 -4.33 -2.86
CA PRO A 95 20.30 -4.83 -2.23
C PRO A 95 20.14 -4.23 -0.83
N LEU A 96 18.90 -3.97 -0.43
CA LEU A 96 18.57 -3.46 0.90
C LEU A 96 17.56 -4.40 1.54
N HIS A 97 18.05 -5.17 2.51
CA HIS A 97 17.23 -6.07 3.31
C HIS A 97 17.57 -5.92 4.79
N LYS A 98 16.64 -6.28 5.67
CA LYS A 98 16.91 -6.39 7.10
C LYS A 98 16.03 -7.47 7.73
N LYS A 99 16.60 -8.15 8.74
CA LYS A 99 15.90 -9.13 9.57
C LYS A 99 15.29 -8.47 10.80
N PHE A 100 14.11 -8.93 11.19
CA PHE A 100 13.33 -8.45 12.32
C PHE A 100 12.71 -9.62 13.05
N ASP A 101 12.53 -9.47 14.35
CA ASP A 101 11.83 -10.45 15.19
C ASP A 101 10.30 -10.20 15.16
N ASN A 102 9.86 -8.99 14.77
CA ASN A 102 8.45 -8.61 14.64
C ASN A 102 8.04 -8.30 13.20
N LEU A 103 6.80 -8.67 12.84
CA LEU A 103 6.22 -8.37 11.52
C LEU A 103 5.98 -6.87 11.33
N ASP A 104 5.47 -6.19 12.36
CA ASP A 104 5.18 -4.74 12.30
C ASP A 104 6.45 -3.92 12.03
N GLU A 105 7.55 -4.22 12.73
CA GLU A 105 8.85 -3.59 12.48
C GLU A 105 9.38 -3.86 11.07
N ALA A 106 9.18 -5.08 10.55
CA ALA A 106 9.58 -5.44 9.19
C ALA A 106 8.76 -4.67 8.13
N VAL A 107 7.46 -4.54 8.34
CA VAL A 107 6.55 -3.78 7.48
C VAL A 107 6.86 -2.29 7.54
N ALA A 108 7.11 -1.74 8.74
CA ALA A 108 7.51 -0.35 8.92
C ALA A 108 8.83 -0.05 8.22
N TYR A 109 9.83 -0.93 8.35
CA TYR A 109 11.09 -0.81 7.60
C TYR A 109 10.84 -0.85 6.09
N PHE A 110 10.07 -1.82 5.62
CA PHE A 110 9.73 -1.92 4.20
C PHE A 110 9.11 -0.61 3.68
N ASN A 111 8.08 -0.10 4.36
CA ASN A 111 7.40 1.14 3.96
C ASN A 111 8.32 2.37 4.03
N LYS A 112 9.15 2.48 5.07
CA LYS A 112 10.11 3.58 5.24
C LYS A 112 11.08 3.69 4.08
N PHE A 113 11.64 2.55 3.65
CA PHE A 113 12.65 2.52 2.60
C PHE A 113 12.05 2.40 1.19
N PHE A 114 10.82 1.88 1.04
CA PHE A 114 10.14 1.71 -0.25
C PHE A 114 9.33 2.95 -0.68
N HIS A 115 8.66 3.65 0.25
CA HIS A 115 7.81 4.81 -0.06
C HIS A 115 8.48 6.18 0.17
N GLY A 116 9.66 6.24 0.82
CA GLY A 116 10.41 7.50 0.99
C GLY A 116 9.74 8.53 1.92
N ILE A 117 8.91 8.10 2.87
CA ILE A 117 8.24 9.00 3.84
C ILE A 117 9.06 9.08 5.14
N VAL A 118 9.38 10.31 5.55
CA VAL A 118 10.06 10.66 6.81
C VAL A 118 8.99 11.00 7.86
N GLU A 119 9.09 10.42 9.06
CA GLU A 119 8.14 10.52 10.16
C GLU A 119 7.89 11.95 10.68
N GLY A 120 6.65 12.23 11.11
CA GLY A 120 6.35 13.31 12.05
C GLY A 120 4.90 13.84 12.06
N ASP A 121 3.93 13.05 12.55
CA ASP A 121 3.02 13.48 13.63
C ASP A 121 2.17 12.30 14.14
N ASN A 122 1.91 12.28 15.43
CA ASN A 122 1.18 11.23 16.16
C ASN A 122 -0.25 11.05 15.66
N GLY A 123 -0.69 9.78 15.66
CA GLY A 123 -2.01 9.40 16.16
C GLY A 123 -3.24 9.84 15.36
N ASP A 124 -4.07 8.86 15.08
CA ASP A 124 -5.48 8.99 14.72
C ASP A 124 -5.82 9.17 13.23
N GLN A 125 -7.05 8.83 12.95
CA GLN A 125 -7.52 8.27 11.70
C GLN A 125 -7.74 9.33 10.60
N GLU A 126 -7.71 8.83 9.36
CA GLU A 126 -8.63 9.19 8.26
C GLU A 126 -8.20 10.24 7.18
N LYS A 127 -8.10 9.74 5.91
CA LYS A 127 -8.40 10.35 4.57
C LYS A 127 -7.51 11.52 4.05
N LYS A 128 -7.28 11.76 2.74
CA LYS A 128 -7.92 11.36 1.46
C LYS A 128 -7.14 11.86 0.21
N GLN A 129 -7.20 11.08 -0.90
CA GLN A 129 -7.50 11.41 -2.33
C GLN A 129 -6.61 12.43 -3.13
N ALA A 130 -6.38 12.34 -4.45
CA ALA A 130 -6.99 11.68 -5.64
C ALA A 130 -5.91 11.54 -6.75
N GLY A 131 -6.03 10.82 -7.88
CA GLY A 131 -7.07 10.05 -8.60
C GLY A 131 -6.37 9.28 -9.75
N GLU A 132 -6.94 8.61 -10.74
CA GLU A 132 -8.27 8.15 -11.15
C GLU A 132 -8.01 7.14 -12.29
N GLY A 133 -8.81 6.07 -12.47
CA GLY A 133 -8.60 5.12 -13.58
C GLY A 133 -9.28 3.75 -13.43
N THR A 134 -10.52 3.67 -13.91
CA THR A 134 -11.49 2.57 -13.92
C THR A 134 -11.04 1.25 -14.60
N SER A 135 -11.29 0.08 -13.98
CA SER A 135 -11.94 -1.08 -14.63
C SER A 135 -12.21 -2.28 -13.68
N LYS A 136 -13.39 -2.88 -13.89
CA LYS A 136 -14.05 -4.05 -13.26
C LYS A 136 -13.20 -5.32 -13.00
N LYS A 137 -13.45 -5.95 -11.84
CA LYS A 137 -13.75 -7.39 -11.53
C LYS A 137 -13.75 -7.49 -9.99
N LYS A 138 -14.85 -7.76 -9.26
CA LYS A 138 -15.79 -8.91 -9.12
C LYS A 138 -15.13 -10.19 -8.63
N ASP A 139 -14.83 -10.28 -7.33
CA ASP A 139 -14.57 -11.56 -6.64
C ASP A 139 -15.03 -11.47 -5.16
N ASP A 140 -16.08 -12.24 -4.86
CA ASP A 140 -16.48 -12.88 -3.61
C ASP A 140 -15.96 -12.34 -2.26
N LYS A 141 -16.69 -11.39 -1.66
CA LYS A 141 -16.70 -11.19 -0.19
C LYS A 141 -18.12 -10.89 0.26
N GLY A 142 -18.59 -11.67 1.23
CA GLY A 142 -19.96 -11.60 1.78
C GLY A 142 -20.44 -10.16 1.94
N THR A 143 -21.51 -9.81 1.23
CA THR A 143 -22.11 -8.48 1.35
C THR A 143 -22.82 -8.42 2.70
N VAL A 144 -22.28 -7.62 3.61
CA VAL A 144 -22.89 -7.36 4.92
C VAL A 144 -23.94 -6.28 4.76
N TYR A 145 -25.17 -6.59 5.15
CA TYR A 145 -26.30 -5.66 5.12
C TYR A 145 -26.58 -5.13 6.53
N TYR A 146 -26.87 -3.83 6.63
CA TYR A 146 -27.19 -3.13 7.86
C TYR A 146 -28.63 -2.63 7.79
N ALA A 147 -29.52 -3.20 8.60
CA ALA A 147 -30.91 -2.79 8.66
C ALA A 147 -31.15 -1.86 9.84
N VAL A 148 -31.63 -0.64 9.58
CA VAL A 148 -31.99 0.36 10.60
C VAL A 148 -33.50 0.31 10.82
N ALA A 149 -33.91 -0.18 11.99
CA ALA A 149 -35.31 -0.25 12.40
C ALA A 149 -35.77 1.05 13.09
N ARG A 150 -34.84 1.82 13.66
CA ARG A 150 -35.12 3.10 14.31
C ARG A 150 -33.90 4.01 14.16
N GLY A 151 -34.07 5.14 13.48
CA GLY A 151 -33.02 6.12 13.18
C GLY A 151 -33.61 7.31 12.41
N HIS A 152 -32.74 8.20 11.92
CA HIS A 152 -33.13 9.32 11.07
C HIS A 152 -33.79 8.85 9.76
N THR A 153 -33.28 7.76 9.19
CA THR A 153 -33.87 7.06 8.04
C THR A 153 -33.88 5.56 8.31
N THR A 154 -35.03 4.92 8.14
CA THR A 154 -35.19 3.46 8.27
C THR A 154 -35.05 2.77 6.93
N GLY A 155 -34.34 1.64 6.88
CA GLY A 155 -34.06 0.93 5.63
C GLY A 155 -32.93 -0.07 5.76
N VAL A 156 -32.59 -0.74 4.66
CA VAL A 156 -31.46 -1.68 4.57
C VAL A 156 -30.35 -1.02 3.75
N PHE A 157 -29.15 -0.94 4.33
CA PHE A 157 -27.98 -0.33 3.73
C PHE A 157 -26.90 -1.39 3.49
N THR A 158 -26.20 -1.31 2.37
CA THR A 158 -25.04 -2.16 2.05
C THR A 158 -23.72 -1.58 2.56
N SER A 159 -23.78 -0.42 3.23
CA SER A 159 -22.62 0.34 3.70
C SER A 159 -22.76 0.73 5.16
N TRP A 160 -21.70 0.48 5.94
CA TRP A 160 -21.62 0.85 7.35
C TRP A 160 -21.67 2.37 7.56
N GLU A 161 -20.99 3.14 6.71
CA GLU A 161 -20.95 4.61 6.81
C GLU A 161 -22.35 5.22 6.74
N GLU A 162 -23.21 4.67 5.89
CA GLU A 162 -24.59 5.15 5.76
C GLU A 162 -25.44 4.77 6.97
N CYS A 163 -25.38 3.51 7.43
CA CYS A 163 -26.06 3.07 8.65
C CYS A 163 -25.65 3.89 9.89
N LYS A 164 -24.36 4.22 10.03
CA LYS A 164 -23.83 5.00 11.15
C LYS A 164 -24.39 6.43 11.13
N LYS A 165 -24.44 7.09 9.96
CA LYS A 165 -25.04 8.43 9.82
C LYS A 165 -26.52 8.45 10.25
N GLN A 166 -27.27 7.38 10.00
CA GLN A 166 -28.68 7.33 10.37
C GLN A 166 -28.93 7.06 11.87
N THR A 167 -27.92 6.60 12.60
CA THR A 167 -28.06 6.14 13.99
C THR A 167 -27.34 7.05 14.99
N VAL A 168 -26.27 7.72 14.58
CA VAL A 168 -25.55 8.71 15.40
C VAL A 168 -26.48 9.88 15.75
N GLY A 169 -26.58 10.20 17.03
CA GLY A 169 -27.40 11.32 17.54
C GLY A 169 -28.89 11.00 17.74
N PHE A 170 -29.36 9.82 17.32
CA PHE A 170 -30.77 9.45 17.47
C PHE A 170 -31.03 8.69 18.79
N LYS A 171 -31.81 9.29 19.70
CA LYS A 171 -32.11 8.70 21.01
C LYS A 171 -33.00 7.46 20.85
N GLY A 172 -32.43 6.28 21.15
CA GLY A 172 -33.11 4.99 21.01
C GLY A 172 -32.95 4.33 19.63
N ALA A 173 -31.88 4.66 18.90
CA ALA A 173 -31.55 4.01 17.64
C ALA A 173 -31.47 2.49 17.78
N LYS A 174 -32.07 1.75 16.83
CA LYS A 174 -32.01 0.29 16.76
C LYS A 174 -31.65 -0.12 15.34
N PHE A 175 -30.52 -0.80 15.19
CA PHE A 175 -30.08 -1.37 13.91
C PHE A 175 -29.54 -2.78 14.13
N LYS A 176 -29.53 -3.59 13.08
CA LYS A 176 -29.02 -4.97 13.11
C LYS A 176 -28.26 -5.27 11.82
N LYS A 177 -27.08 -5.88 11.98
CA LYS A 177 -26.24 -6.34 10.86
C LYS A 177 -26.60 -7.78 10.52
N PHE A 178 -26.60 -8.10 9.23
CA PHE A 178 -26.82 -9.44 8.73
C PHE A 178 -25.85 -9.70 7.58
N ASP A 179 -25.11 -10.80 7.69
CA ASP A 179 -24.50 -11.47 6.54
C ASP A 179 -25.64 -12.19 5.84
N SER A 180 -26.19 -11.67 4.75
CA SER A 180 -27.34 -12.36 4.14
C SER A 180 -27.47 -12.20 2.65
N GLU A 181 -27.30 -13.32 1.96
CA GLU A 181 -27.97 -13.64 0.71
C GLU A 181 -29.30 -14.37 1.02
N SER A 182 -30.23 -13.69 1.71
CA SER A 182 -31.57 -14.23 1.93
C SER A 182 -32.64 -13.20 1.56
N LYS A 183 -33.45 -13.62 0.58
CA LYS A 183 -34.54 -12.93 -0.13
C LYS A 183 -35.24 -11.78 0.64
N PRO A 184 -35.64 -10.69 -0.06
CA PRO A 184 -36.43 -9.61 0.52
C PRO A 184 -37.84 -10.11 0.85
N GLY A 185 -38.03 -10.56 2.08
CA GLY A 185 -39.30 -11.06 2.58
C GLY A 185 -39.35 -11.11 4.11
N CYS A 186 -38.61 -10.26 4.81
CA CYS A 186 -38.67 -10.23 6.27
C CYS A 186 -39.70 -9.18 6.72
N SER A 187 -40.93 -9.64 6.90
CA SER A 187 -42.07 -8.87 7.40
C SER A 187 -41.72 -8.19 8.74
N LEU A 188 -41.56 -6.87 8.71
CA LEU A 188 -41.75 -6.01 9.88
C LEU A 188 -43.27 -5.91 10.15
N LYS A 189 -43.90 -6.99 10.63
CA LYS A 189 -45.19 -6.88 11.31
C LYS A 189 -44.90 -6.68 12.79
N GLY A 190 -45.11 -5.43 13.22
CA GLY A 190 -45.07 -5.04 14.61
C GLY A 190 -46.02 -5.89 15.46
N ARG A 191 -45.62 -6.10 16.71
CA ARG A 191 -46.54 -6.43 17.79
C ARG A 191 -46.39 -5.32 18.82
N LEU A 192 -47.53 -4.70 19.13
CA LEU A 192 -47.71 -3.64 20.14
C LEU A 192 -47.04 -4.02 21.46
#